data_AF-A0A1H8PBZ2-F1
#
_entry.id   AF-A0A1H8PBZ2-F1
#
_cell.length_a   1.000
_cell.length_b   1.000
_cell.length_c   1.000
_cell.angle_alpha   90.00
_cell.angle_beta   90.00
_cell.angle_gamma   90.00
#
_symmetry.space_group_name_H-M   'P 1'
#
loop_
_entity.id
_entity.type
_entity.pdbx_description
1 polymer ?
#
loop_
_entity_poly.entity_id
_entity_poly.type
_entity_poly.pdbx_seq_one_letter_code
_entity_poly.pdbx_strand_id
1 'polypeptide(L)'
;MIAAITILIAISGAVLLLILFIRIRDTGKELRLDQHRSKEMGFADLLVYAAVVEDGVIVGKNGALMAAWIFCGDDTASSTEIERGTGVIPY
;
A
#
# COMPACT_ATOMS: atom_id res chain seq x y z
N MET A 1 23.03 58.23 -10.44
CA MET A 1 24.03 57.18 -10.11
C MET A 1 23.52 56.21 -9.05
N ILE A 2 23.08 56.68 -7.88
CA ILE A 2 22.52 55.82 -6.82
C ILE A 2 21.29 55.01 -7.30
N ALA A 3 20.35 55.65 -8.01
CA ALA A 3 19.17 54.98 -8.56
C ALA A 3 19.50 53.84 -9.55
N ALA A 4 20.59 53.95 -10.31
CA ALA A 4 21.00 52.91 -11.24
C ALA A 4 21.52 51.67 -10.49
N ILE A 5 22.27 51.87 -9.41
CA ILE A 5 22.82 50.81 -8.57
C ILE A 5 21.69 50.07 -7.84
N THR A 6 20.69 50.80 -7.33
CA THR A 6 19.52 50.17 -6.66
C THR A 6 18.69 49.33 -7.62
N ILE A 7 18.51 49.79 -8.86
CA ILE A 7 17.78 49.03 -9.89
C ILE A 7 18.55 47.76 -10.26
N LEU A 8 19.89 47.86 -10.40
CA LEU A 8 20.74 46.71 -10.70
C LEU A 8 20.63 45.61 -9.63
N ILE A 9 20.67 46.00 -8.35
CA ILE A 9 20.56 45.07 -7.22
C ILE A 9 19.16 44.45 -7.17
N ALA A 10 18.10 45.25 -7.38
CA ALA A 10 16.73 44.75 -7.41
C ALA A 10 16.50 43.73 -8.52
N ILE A 11 17.04 43.98 -9.72
CA ILE A 11 16.96 43.05 -10.85
C ILE A 11 17.73 41.77 -10.54
N SER A 12 18.95 41.88 -9.99
CA SER A 12 19.75 40.72 -9.60
C SER A 12 19.02 39.85 -8.58
N GLY A 13 18.40 40.45 -7.56
CA GLY A 13 17.58 39.73 -6.57
C GLY A 13 16.35 39.07 -7.19
N ALA A 14 15.63 39.78 -8.07
CA ALA A 14 14.47 39.23 -8.77
C ALA A 14 14.85 38.02 -9.64
N VAL A 15 15.99 38.07 -10.33
CA VAL A 15 16.52 36.96 -11.12
C VAL A 15 16.84 35.76 -10.23
N LEU A 16 17.48 35.98 -9.09
CA LEU A 16 17.84 34.91 -8.15
C LEU A 16 16.58 34.22 -7.58
N LEU A 17 15.57 35.01 -7.18
CA LEU A 17 14.28 34.49 -6.71
C LEU A 17 13.54 33.71 -7.79
N LEU A 18 13.59 34.17 -9.04
CA LEU A 18 12.97 33.48 -10.17
C LEU A 18 13.65 32.13 -10.43
N ILE A 19 14.99 32.08 -10.39
CA ILE A 19 15.75 30.83 -10.53
C ILE A 19 15.41 29.86 -9.39
N LEU A 20 15.36 30.35 -8.15
CA LEU A 20 14.99 29.53 -6.98
C LEU A 20 13.56 28.98 -7.11
N PHE A 21 12.63 29.80 -7.56
CA PHE A 21 11.24 29.41 -7.77
C PHE A 21 11.11 28.30 -8.82
N ILE A 22 11.82 28.41 -9.96
CA ILE A 22 11.85 27.37 -10.98
C ILE A 22 12.44 26.07 -10.41
N ARG A 23 13.59 26.17 -9.71
CA ARG A 23 14.26 25.00 -9.12
C ARG A 23 13.39 24.26 -8.09
N ILE A 24 12.70 24.98 -7.21
CA ILE A 24 11.77 24.36 -6.24
C ILE A 24 10.64 23.62 -6.95
N ARG A 25 10.10 24.19 -8.04
CA ARG A 25 9.04 23.55 -8.83
C ARG A 25 9.53 22.30 -9.56
N ASP A 26 10.78 22.29 -10.03
CA ASP A 26 11.37 21.15 -10.71
C ASP A 26 11.76 20.03 -9.72
N THR A 27 12.30 20.37 -8.55
CA THR A 27 12.54 19.38 -7.47
C THR A 27 11.24 18.79 -6.94
N GLY A 28 10.16 19.58 -6.88
CA GLY A 28 8.82 19.06 -6.57
C GLY A 28 8.27 18.07 -7.59
N LYS A 29 8.72 18.12 -8.85
CA LYS A 29 8.37 17.12 -9.88
C LYS A 29 9.17 15.81 -9.74
N GLU A 30 10.37 15.87 -9.15
CA GLU A 30 11.18 14.66 -8.86
C GLU A 30 10.75 13.95 -7.58
N LEU A 31 10.10 14.64 -6.64
CA LEU A 31 9.40 14.03 -5.50
C LEU A 31 8.12 13.27 -5.91
N ARG A 32 8.03 12.85 -7.17
CA ARG A 32 7.07 11.88 -7.67
C ARG A 32 7.49 10.49 -7.19
N LEU A 33 7.18 10.26 -5.91
CA LEU A 33 6.89 8.92 -5.36
C LEU A 33 5.85 8.14 -6.20
N ASP A 34 5.22 8.76 -7.21
CA ASP A 34 4.43 8.13 -8.27
C ASP A 34 5.14 6.96 -8.97
N GLN A 35 6.48 6.91 -9.03
CA GLN A 35 7.16 5.76 -9.68
C GLN A 35 6.97 4.44 -8.91
N HIS A 36 6.74 4.52 -7.59
CA HIS A 36 6.55 3.34 -6.72
C HIS A 36 5.14 3.26 -6.14
N ARG A 37 4.34 4.32 -6.27
CA ARG A 37 2.92 4.34 -5.92
C ARG A 37 2.11 4.07 -7.19
N SER A 38 1.96 2.79 -7.51
CA SER A 38 0.93 2.37 -8.47
C SER A 38 -0.41 2.99 -8.06
N LYS A 39 -1.10 3.62 -9.02
CA LYS A 39 -2.48 4.09 -8.84
C LYS A 39 -3.48 2.94 -8.76
N GLU A 40 -3.04 1.73 -9.10
CA GLU A 40 -3.85 0.54 -8.93
C GLU A 40 -3.98 0.20 -7.45
N MET A 41 -5.19 -0.15 -7.06
CA MET A 41 -5.51 -0.58 -5.71
C MET A 41 -4.67 -1.83 -5.41
N GLY A 42 -3.68 -1.71 -4.52
CA GLY A 42 -2.89 -2.86 -4.10
C GLY A 42 -3.79 -3.94 -3.52
N PHE A 43 -3.36 -5.21 -3.57
CA PHE A 43 -4.14 -6.34 -3.03
C PHE A 43 -4.66 -6.05 -1.61
N ALA A 44 -3.81 -5.52 -0.72
CA ALA A 44 -4.19 -5.13 0.64
C ALA A 44 -5.30 -4.08 0.72
N ASP A 45 -5.43 -3.23 -0.31
CA ASP A 45 -6.48 -2.20 -0.35
C ASP A 45 -7.82 -2.76 -0.87
N LEU A 46 -7.77 -3.71 -1.80
CA LEU A 46 -8.93 -4.46 -2.28
C LEU A 46 -9.57 -5.34 -1.20
N LEU A 47 -8.81 -5.76 -0.18
CA LEU A 47 -9.39 -6.49 0.93
C LEU A 47 -10.34 -5.60 1.73
N VAL A 48 -11.55 -6.11 1.93
CA VAL A 48 -12.53 -5.59 2.89
C VAL A 48 -12.14 -6.02 4.31
N TYR A 49 -10.85 -5.96 4.64
CA TYR A 49 -10.29 -6.25 5.96
C TYR A 49 -9.94 -4.93 6.64
N ALA A 50 -10.48 -4.68 7.83
CA ALA A 50 -10.09 -3.54 8.66
C ALA A 50 -9.23 -3.99 9.85
N ALA A 51 -9.76 -4.89 10.68
CA ALA A 51 -9.06 -5.40 11.86
C ALA A 51 -9.73 -6.68 12.40
N VAL A 52 -8.96 -7.47 13.13
CA VAL A 52 -9.47 -8.53 14.02
C VAL A 52 -9.86 -7.87 15.34
N VAL A 53 -11.12 -8.01 15.75
CA VAL A 53 -11.64 -7.43 17.01
C VAL A 53 -11.61 -8.45 18.14
N GLU A 54 -11.85 -9.71 17.82
CA GLU A 54 -11.83 -10.84 18.75
C GLU A 54 -11.36 -12.09 18.01
N ASP A 55 -11.01 -13.15 18.75
CA ASP A 55 -10.60 -14.42 18.15
C ASP A 55 -11.70 -14.95 17.21
N GLY A 56 -11.36 -15.09 15.92
CA GLY A 56 -12.31 -15.45 14.87
C GLY A 56 -13.31 -14.35 14.45
N VAL A 57 -13.23 -13.12 14.97
CA VAL A 57 -14.14 -12.01 14.58
C VAL A 57 -13.36 -10.88 13.90
N ILE A 58 -13.71 -10.62 12.64
CA ILE A 58 -13.07 -9.62 11.78
C ILE A 58 -14.07 -8.52 11.43
N VAL A 59 -13.66 -7.26 11.57
CA VAL A 59 -14.39 -6.09 11.07
C VAL A 59 -13.89 -5.74 9.67
N GLY A 60 -14.83 -5.54 8.76
CA GLY A 60 -14.57 -5.09 7.40
C GLY A 60 -14.60 -3.57 7.27
N LYS A 61 -13.88 -3.04 6.26
CA LYS A 61 -13.84 -1.59 5.95
C LYS A 61 -15.21 -1.01 5.62
N ASN A 62 -16.17 -1.84 5.26
CA ASN A 62 -17.55 -1.49 4.95
C ASN A 62 -18.50 -1.54 6.16
N GLY A 63 -17.99 -1.80 7.37
CA GLY A 63 -18.80 -1.95 8.58
C GLY A 63 -19.45 -3.33 8.76
N ALA A 64 -19.18 -4.29 7.88
CA ALA A 64 -19.61 -5.67 8.07
C ALA A 64 -18.74 -6.38 9.12
N LEU A 65 -19.34 -7.36 9.80
CA LEU A 65 -18.65 -8.31 10.69
C LEU A 65 -18.55 -9.66 10.00
N MET A 66 -17.37 -10.27 10.03
CA MET A 66 -17.09 -11.59 9.48
C MET A 66 -16.61 -12.51 10.62
N ALA A 67 -17.28 -13.65 10.77
CA ALA A 67 -16.81 -14.73 11.61
C ALA A 67 -15.94 -15.68 10.78
N ALA A 68 -14.76 -16.04 11.27
CA ALA A 68 -13.80 -16.90 10.62
C ALA A 68 -13.35 -18.02 11.56
N TRP A 69 -13.18 -19.21 11.01
CA TRP A 69 -12.62 -20.37 11.70
C TRP A 69 -11.62 -21.06 10.77
N ILE A 70 -10.61 -21.68 11.37
CA ILE A 70 -9.63 -22.49 10.63
C ILE A 70 -10.04 -23.95 10.80
N PHE A 71 -10.21 -24.65 9.68
CA PHE A 71 -10.35 -26.09 9.66
C PHE A 71 -9.07 -26.70 9.09
N CYS A 72 -8.35 -27.46 9.92
CA CYS A 72 -7.20 -28.25 9.49
C CYS A 72 -7.66 -29.71 9.45
N GLY A 73 -7.86 -30.23 8.26
CA GLY A 73 -8.07 -31.66 8.04
C GLY A 73 -6.75 -32.33 7.67
N ASP A 74 -6.60 -33.60 8.03
CA ASP A 74 -5.47 -34.40 7.57
C ASP A 74 -5.43 -34.47 6.04
N ASP A 75 -4.24 -34.44 5.46
CA ASP A 75 -4.03 -34.47 4.01
C ASP A 75 -4.48 -35.81 3.43
N THR A 76 -5.76 -35.86 3.05
CA THR A 76 -6.39 -37.04 2.44
C THR A 76 -5.84 -37.33 1.05
N ALA A 77 -5.08 -36.42 0.42
CA ALA A 77 -4.42 -36.68 -0.85
C ALA A 77 -3.17 -37.58 -0.69
N SER A 78 -2.56 -37.58 0.50
CA SER A 78 -1.37 -38.39 0.81
C SER A 78 -1.63 -39.56 1.77
N SER A 79 -2.85 -39.68 2.33
CA SER A 79 -3.22 -40.79 3.20
C SER A 79 -2.99 -42.15 2.53
N THR A 80 -2.60 -43.16 3.29
CA THR A 80 -2.57 -44.54 2.79
C THR A 80 -3.99 -45.12 2.71
N GLU A 81 -4.22 -46.19 1.93
CA GLU A 81 -5.53 -46.88 1.83
C GLU A 81 -6.10 -47.27 3.22
N ILE A 82 -5.21 -47.54 4.18
CA ILE A 82 -5.52 -47.89 5.58
C ILE A 82 -6.05 -46.68 6.35
N GLU A 83 -5.51 -45.48 6.14
CA GLU A 83 -5.96 -44.24 6.79
C GLU A 83 -7.25 -43.67 6.19
N ARG A 84 -7.55 -43.96 4.92
CA ARG A 84 -8.77 -43.47 4.25
C ARG A 84 -10.07 -44.14 4.73
N GLY A 85 -10.00 -45.08 5.66
CA GLY A 85 -11.18 -45.80 6.18
C GLY A 85 -11.79 -46.80 5.21
N THR A 86 -11.16 -47.03 4.04
CA THR A 86 -11.56 -48.06 3.06
C THR A 86 -10.91 -49.41 3.35
N GLY A 87 -10.48 -49.63 4.61
CA GLY A 87 -9.92 -50.88 5.08
C GLY A 87 -10.92 -52.03 4.92
N VAL A 88 -10.71 -52.81 3.86
CA VAL A 88 -10.91 -54.27 3.75
C VAL A 88 -11.61 -54.86 4.98
N ILE A 89 -12.86 -55.27 4.83
CA ILE A 89 -13.53 -56.17 5.77
C ILE A 89 -12.73 -57.48 5.76
N PRO A 90 -12.02 -57.86 6.85
CA PRO A 90 -11.58 -59.23 6.96
C PRO A 90 -12.81 -60.08 7.29
N TYR A 91 -12.97 -61.15 6.53
CA TYR A 91 -14.00 -62.19 6.63
C TYR A 91 -14.23 -62.67 8.06
#